data_AF-A0A7C5EUL8-F1
#
_entry.id   AF-A0A7C5EUL8-F1
#
_cell.length_a   1.000
_cell.length_b   1.000
_cell.length_c   1.000
_cell.angle_alpha   90.00
_cell.angle_beta   90.00
_cell.angle_gamma   90.00
#
_symmetry.space_group_name_H-M   'P 1'
#
loop_
_entity.id
_entity.type
_entity.pdbx_description
1 polymer ?
#
loop_
_entity_poly.entity_id
_entity_poly.type
_entity_poly.pdbx_seq_one_letter_code
_entity_poly.pdbx_strand_id
1 'polypeptide(L)' 'GLAQLIRTYFALGGHHIQFNVVSADTLREAQRKPEEHRDLIVRVAGYSDYFCDLGRDLQEEIIARTEHASF' A
#
# COMPACT_ATOMS: atom_id res chain seq x y z
N GLY A 1 -11.19 -15.11 -8.45
CA GLY A 1 -10.99 -14.03 -7.44
C GLY A 1 -9.57 -14.04 -6.89
N LEU A 2 -9.12 -13.00 -6.17
CA LEU A 2 -7.74 -12.85 -5.66
C LEU A 2 -7.23 -14.12 -4.93
N ALA A 3 -8.06 -14.74 -4.11
CA ALA A 3 -7.73 -15.99 -3.42
C ALA A 3 -7.41 -17.15 -4.38
N GLN A 4 -8.04 -17.20 -5.56
CA GLN A 4 -7.80 -18.20 -6.59
C GLN A 4 -6.48 -17.91 -7.32
N LEU A 5 -6.15 -16.63 -7.55
CA LEU A 5 -4.87 -16.20 -8.12
C LEU A 5 -3.69 -16.56 -7.21
N ILE A 6 -3.83 -16.31 -5.90
CA ILE A 6 -2.84 -16.69 -4.88
C ILE A 6 -2.61 -18.21 -4.90
N ARG A 7 -3.70 -18.99 -4.88
CA ARG A 7 -3.62 -20.46 -4.87
C ARG A 7 -2.91 -21.01 -6.11
N THR A 8 -3.25 -20.49 -7.29
CA THR A 8 -2.60 -20.91 -8.54
C THR A 8 -1.12 -20.51 -8.57
N TYR A 9 -0.76 -19.32 -8.11
CA TYR A 9 0.63 -18.84 -8.06
C TYR A 9 1.53 -19.79 -7.25
N PHE A 10 1.09 -20.19 -6.06
CA PHE A 10 1.84 -21.15 -5.24
C PHE A 10 1.82 -22.57 -5.82
N ALA A 11 0.71 -23.00 -6.45
CA ALA A 11 0.64 -24.30 -7.12
C ALA A 11 1.61 -24.42 -8.31
N LEU A 12 2.02 -23.30 -8.90
CA LEU A 12 3.00 -23.23 -10.00
C LEU A 12 4.44 -23.01 -9.53
N GLY A 13 4.73 -23.12 -8.23
CA GLY A 13 6.09 -22.99 -7.69
C GLY A 13 6.53 -21.56 -7.39
N GLY A 14 5.60 -20.60 -7.28
CA GLY A 14 5.91 -19.27 -6.76
C GLY A 14 6.37 -19.34 -5.31
N HIS A 15 7.54 -18.78 -5.00
CA HIS A 15 8.15 -18.89 -3.67
C HIS A 15 7.84 -17.72 -2.73
N HIS A 16 7.53 -16.53 -3.27
CA HIS A 16 7.25 -15.35 -2.47
C HIS A 16 6.33 -14.38 -3.23
N ILE A 17 5.29 -13.90 -2.56
CA ILE A 17 4.40 -12.86 -3.06
C ILE A 17 4.22 -11.82 -1.97
N GLN A 18 4.31 -10.55 -2.32
CA GLN A 18 4.16 -9.45 -1.37
C GLN A 18 3.02 -8.56 -1.84
N PHE A 19 1.96 -8.49 -1.02
CA PHE A 19 0.81 -7.63 -1.27
C PHE A 19 0.96 -6.36 -0.44
N ASN A 20 0.94 -5.20 -1.09
CA ASN A 20 0.68 -3.92 -0.42
C ASN A 20 -0.78 -3.57 -0.71
N VAL A 21 -1.70 -4.00 0.17
CA VAL A 21 -3.10 -3.57 0.10
C VAL A 21 -3.32 -2.60 1.25
N VAL A 22 -3.04 -1.33 0.97
CA VAL A 22 -3.47 -0.22 1.81
C VAL A 22 -4.53 0.52 1.00
N SER A 23 -5.72 0.71 1.56
CA SER A 23 -6.77 1.46 0.88
C SER A 23 -6.45 2.95 0.91
N ALA A 24 -7.01 3.70 -0.04
CA ALA A 24 -6.98 5.17 0.03
C ALA A 24 -7.54 5.67 1.37
N ASP A 25 -8.59 5.03 1.89
CA ASP A 25 -9.16 5.38 3.21
C ASP A 25 -8.14 5.23 4.35
N THR A 26 -7.36 4.14 4.38
CA THR A 26 -6.30 3.94 5.39
C THR A 26 -5.21 5.01 5.27
N LEU A 27 -4.81 5.39 4.06
CA LEU A 27 -3.84 6.47 3.85
C LEU A 27 -4.41 7.83 4.32
N ARG A 28 -5.69 8.10 4.06
CA ARG A 28 -6.40 9.31 4.52
C ARG A 28 -6.59 9.32 6.04
N GLU A 29 -6.72 8.16 6.67
CA GLU A 29 -6.77 8.01 8.13
C GLU A 29 -5.40 8.26 8.75
N ALA A 30 -4.33 7.69 8.18
CA ALA A 30 -2.96 7.94 8.60
C ALA A 30 -2.56 9.42 8.48
N GLN A 31 -3.12 10.16 7.52
CA GLN A 31 -2.97 11.61 7.44
C GLN A 31 -3.66 12.38 8.57
N ARG A 32 -4.76 11.85 9.11
CA ARG A 32 -5.55 12.48 10.19
C ARG A 32 -5.02 12.12 11.56
N LYS A 33 -4.49 10.90 11.70
CA LYS A 33 -4.02 10.30 12.97
C LYS A 33 -2.67 9.60 12.80
N PRO A 34 -1.59 10.32 12.47
CA PRO A 34 -0.29 9.71 12.18
C PRO A 34 0.27 8.87 13.34
N GLU A 35 -0.12 9.16 14.59
CA GLU A 35 0.24 8.42 15.79
C GLU A 35 -0.31 6.97 15.82
N GLU A 36 -1.48 6.74 15.24
CA GLU A 36 -2.10 5.40 15.14
C GLU A 36 -1.49 4.58 13.98
N HIS A 37 -0.70 5.22 13.10
CA HIS A 37 -0.18 4.64 11.85
C HIS A 37 1.33 4.86 11.66
N ARG A 38 2.10 4.96 12.75
CA ARG A 38 3.56 5.25 12.66
C ARG A 38 4.36 4.19 11.92
N ASP A 39 3.88 2.96 11.89
CA ASP A 39 4.50 1.81 11.23
C ASP A 39 3.97 1.57 9.81
N LEU A 40 3.10 2.44 9.29
CA LEU A 40 2.54 2.34 7.95
C LEU A 40 3.63 2.61 6.90
N ILE A 41 4.11 1.55 6.26
CA ILE A 41 5.09 1.62 5.18
C ILE A 41 4.38 1.67 3.82
N VAL A 42 4.80 2.61 2.98
CA VAL A 42 4.32 2.76 1.60
C VAL A 42 5.47 2.57 0.61
N ARG A 43 5.11 2.18 -0.61
CA ARG A 43 6.07 2.04 -1.71
C ARG A 43 6.12 3.34 -2.51
N VAL A 44 7.29 3.97 -2.52
CA VAL A 44 7.62 5.08 -3.42
C VAL A 44 8.34 4.50 -4.64
N ALA A 45 8.43 5.27 -5.73
CA ALA A 45 9.19 4.87 -6.91
C ALA A 45 10.68 4.63 -6.55
N GLY A 46 11.04 3.35 -6.38
CA GLY A 46 12.42 2.90 -6.11
C GLY A 46 12.76 2.60 -4.65
N TYR A 47 11.89 2.91 -3.67
CA TYR A 47 12.15 2.64 -2.25
C TYR A 47 10.86 2.48 -1.43
N SER A 48 10.98 2.04 -0.18
CA SER A 48 9.85 2.01 0.77
C SER A 48 10.18 2.92 1.94
N ASP A 49 9.17 3.59 2.49
CA ASP A 49 9.34 4.54 3.59
C ASP A 49 8.07 4.60 4.46
N TYR A 50 8.17 5.20 5.64
CA TYR A 50 7.01 5.41 6.51
C TYR A 50 6.15 6.54 5.95
N PHE A 51 4.88 6.24 5.71
CA PHE A 51 3.92 7.19 5.13
C PHE A 51 3.82 8.48 5.96
N CYS A 52 3.83 8.35 7.29
CA CYS A 52 3.74 9.45 8.23
C CYS A 52 4.99 10.35 8.23
N ASP A 53 6.14 9.86 7.74
CA ASP A 53 7.39 10.62 7.62
C ASP A 53 7.49 11.35 6.27
N LEU A 54 6.59 11.06 5.32
CA LEU A 54 6.55 11.71 4.01
C LEU A 54 5.95 13.11 4.07
N GLY A 55 6.42 14.00 3.19
CA GLY A 55 5.79 15.30 2.96
C GLY A 55 4.37 15.17 2.41
N ARG A 56 3.51 16.16 2.71
CA ARG A 56 2.08 16.13 2.36
C ARG A 56 1.82 15.90 0.87
N ASP A 57 2.58 16.56 0.00
CA ASP A 57 2.42 16.44 -1.45
C ASP A 57 2.65 15.00 -1.94
N LEU A 58 3.65 14.32 -1.39
CA LEU A 58 3.95 12.94 -1.73
C LEU A 58 2.91 11.97 -1.16
N GLN A 59 2.38 12.25 0.03
CA GLN A 59 1.25 11.48 0.58
C GLN A 59 0.02 11.57 -0.33
N GLU A 60 -0.34 12.77 -0.80
CA GLU A 60 -1.47 12.96 -1.72
C GLU A 60 -1.24 12.28 -3.08
N GLU A 61 -0.01 12.32 -3.62
CA GLU A 61 0.36 11.59 -4.84
C GLU A 61 0.12 10.08 -4.69
N ILE A 62 0.55 9.50 -3.56
CA ILE A 62 0.38 8.08 -3.26
C ILE A 62 -1.10 7.73 -3.10
N ILE A 63 -1.87 8.56 -2.41
CA ILE A 63 -3.32 8.39 -2.26
C ILE A 63 -4.01 8.41 -3.61
N ALA A 64 -3.75 9.43 -4.44
CA ALA A 64 -4.39 9.58 -5.75
C ALA A 64 -4.10 8.37 -6.66
N ARG A 65 -2.88 7.84 -6.64
CA ARG A 65 -2.52 6.61 -7.36
C ARG A 65 -3.27 5.39 -6.84
N THR A 66 -3.45 5.30 -5.52
CA THR A 66 -4.16 4.20 -4.86
C THR A 66 -5.65 4.23 -5.18
N GLU A 67 -6.27 5.42 -5.23
CA GLU A 67 -7.65 5.63 -5.66
C GLU A 67 -7.85 5.18 -7.12
N HIS A 68 -6.90 5.51 -8.01
CA HIS A 68 -6.97 5.16 -9.43
C HIS A 68 -6.67 3.67 -9.73
N ALA A 69 -6.05 2.95 -8.81
CA ALA A 69 -5.72 1.53 -8.96
C ALA A 69 -6.87 0.58 -8.56
N SER A 70 -7.98 1.12 -8.03
CA SER A 70 -9.16 0.34 -7.70
C SER A 70 -9.96 0.02 -8.98
N PHE A 71 -10.03 -1.27 -9.32
CA PHE A 71 -10.89 -1.83 -10.38
C PHE A 71 -12.18 -2.40 -9.78
#